data_AF-A0A0A1U716-F1
#
_entry.id   AF-A0A0A1U716-F1
#
_cell.length_a   1.000
_cell.length_b   1.000
_cell.length_c   1.000
_cell.angle_alpha   90.00
_cell.angle_beta   90.00
_cell.angle_gamma   90.00
#
_symmetry.space_group_name_H-M   'P 1'
#
loop_
_entity.id
_entity.type
_entity.pdbx_description
1 polymer ?
#
loop_
_entity_poly.entity_id
_entity_poly.type
_entity_poly.pdbx_seq_one_letter_code
_entity_poly.pdbx_strand_id
1 'polypeptide(L)'
;MKKSTKIARIPKAGRPRKTEEKKNIFYTKTGLDGDFVDTISDHCYMFLLNKGGASVNDVYEYVRESGISTVDIKKEEILSLLNRLVFNGSAECSVVKSTNGSLYTSKIFKPSKMVAQTNPLSLVPCGNCPFLSICSPQNVSCNPRNCKYFSELLTFDVEELSPALSQSN
;
A
#
# COMPACT_ATOMS: atom_id res chain seq x y z
N MET A 1 6.99 -28.69 70.16
CA MET A 1 7.23 -28.51 68.70
C MET A 1 6.37 -27.35 68.20
N LYS A 2 6.93 -26.14 68.03
CA LYS A 2 6.21 -24.96 67.53
C LYS A 2 6.54 -24.79 66.05
N LYS A 3 5.58 -25.02 65.14
CA LYS A 3 5.75 -24.81 63.70
C LYS A 3 5.62 -23.31 63.41
N SER A 4 6.71 -22.69 62.94
CA SER A 4 6.76 -21.30 62.52
C SER A 4 6.39 -21.21 61.04
N THR A 5 5.22 -20.65 60.74
CA THR A 5 4.74 -20.47 59.37
C THR A 5 5.35 -19.21 58.79
N LYS A 6 6.32 -19.35 57.87
CA LYS A 6 6.89 -18.23 57.11
C LYS A 6 5.86 -17.68 56.13
N ILE A 7 5.47 -16.43 56.30
CA ILE A 7 4.64 -15.67 55.37
C ILE A 7 5.48 -15.33 54.13
N ALA A 8 5.03 -15.76 52.96
CA ALA A 8 5.68 -15.49 51.68
C ALA A 8 5.56 -13.99 51.32
N ARG A 9 6.69 -13.37 50.93
CA ARG A 9 6.71 -11.98 50.44
C ARG A 9 6.18 -11.93 49.01
N ILE A 10 5.14 -11.11 48.80
CA ILE A 10 4.56 -10.82 47.49
C ILE A 10 5.59 -9.98 46.68
N PRO A 11 5.91 -10.35 45.42
CA PRO A 11 6.81 -9.57 44.58
C PRO A 11 6.17 -8.22 44.20
N LYS A 12 6.95 -7.14 44.29
CA LYS A 12 6.51 -5.78 43.96
C LYS A 12 6.17 -5.67 42.47
N ALA A 13 4.98 -5.18 42.16
CA ALA A 13 4.52 -4.91 40.80
C ALA A 13 5.50 -3.97 40.08
N GLY A 14 5.96 -4.39 38.91
CA GLY A 14 6.81 -3.59 38.03
C GLY A 14 6.09 -2.31 37.60
N ARG A 15 6.85 -1.21 37.51
CA ARG A 15 6.38 0.11 37.07
C ARG A 15 5.71 -0.02 35.68
N PRO A 16 4.50 0.53 35.46
CA PRO A 16 3.88 0.48 34.15
C PRO A 16 4.80 1.18 33.14
N ARG A 17 5.15 0.50 32.04
CA ARG A 17 5.82 1.14 30.90
C ARG A 17 4.83 2.16 30.36
N LYS A 18 5.21 3.44 30.32
CA LYS A 18 4.48 4.45 29.54
C LYS A 18 4.54 3.99 28.09
N THR A 19 3.41 3.52 27.57
CA THR A 19 3.25 3.29 26.13
C THR A 19 3.14 4.67 25.50
N GLU A 20 4.26 5.24 25.04
CA GLU A 20 4.19 6.42 24.17
C GLU A 20 3.40 6.03 22.93
N GLU A 21 2.29 6.72 22.72
CA GLU A 21 1.45 6.57 21.54
C GLU A 21 2.31 6.99 20.34
N LYS A 22 2.78 6.00 19.57
CA LYS A 22 3.60 6.24 18.38
C LYS A 22 2.74 6.96 17.35
N LYS A 23 2.76 8.28 17.37
CA LYS A 23 2.09 9.11 16.37
C LYS A 23 2.78 8.91 15.02
N ASN A 24 2.05 8.33 14.07
CA ASN A 24 2.50 8.16 12.70
C ASN A 24 2.49 9.52 11.98
N ILE A 25 3.54 9.81 11.20
CA ILE A 25 3.74 11.12 10.55
C ILE A 25 2.69 11.43 9.48
N PHE A 26 2.06 10.40 8.91
CA PHE A 26 1.09 10.56 7.83
C PHE A 26 -0.25 11.12 8.31
N TYR A 27 -0.46 11.21 9.63
CA TYR A 27 -1.70 11.71 10.22
C TYR A 27 -1.52 13.13 10.79
N THR A 28 -2.26 14.05 10.21
CA THR A 28 -2.47 15.40 10.74
C THR A 28 -3.56 15.39 11.83
N LYS A 29 -3.82 16.56 12.45
CA LYS A 29 -4.93 16.71 13.41
C LYS A 29 -6.30 16.48 12.79
N THR A 30 -6.39 16.60 11.46
CA THR A 30 -7.63 16.54 10.68
C THR A 30 -7.80 15.22 9.92
N GLY A 31 -6.78 14.34 9.92
CA GLY A 31 -6.84 13.05 9.24
C GLY A 31 -5.54 12.69 8.52
N LEU A 32 -5.62 11.69 7.64
CA LEU A 32 -4.51 11.27 6.78
C LEU A 32 -4.21 12.34 5.73
N ASP A 33 -2.95 12.71 5.59
CA ASP A 33 -2.48 13.56 4.49
C ASP A 33 -2.16 12.67 3.27
N GLY A 34 -3.16 12.50 2.40
CA GLY A 34 -3.07 11.62 1.23
C GLY A 34 -2.02 12.09 0.22
N ASP A 35 -2.02 13.38 -0.10
CA ASP A 35 -1.12 13.97 -1.09
C ASP A 35 0.34 13.86 -0.65
N PHE A 36 0.62 14.05 0.64
CA PHE A 36 1.94 13.84 1.20
C PHE A 36 2.39 12.37 1.11
N VAL A 37 1.51 11.43 1.44
CA VAL A 37 1.78 9.99 1.35
C VAL A 37 2.06 9.58 -0.09
N ASP A 38 1.27 10.06 -1.05
CA ASP A 38 1.44 9.72 -2.46
C ASP A 38 2.73 10.32 -3.02
N THR A 39 3.03 11.58 -2.71
CA THR A 39 4.28 12.23 -3.13
C THR A 39 5.53 11.47 -2.68
N ILE A 40 5.58 11.06 -1.41
CA ILE A 40 6.74 10.30 -0.90
C ILE A 40 6.76 8.89 -1.48
N SER A 41 5.58 8.26 -1.64
CA SER A 41 5.47 6.92 -2.24
C SER A 41 6.03 6.92 -3.67
N ASP A 42 5.66 7.91 -4.47
CA ASP A 42 6.13 8.09 -5.84
C ASP A 42 7.65 8.31 -5.85
N HIS A 43 8.18 9.12 -4.94
CA HIS A 43 9.61 9.34 -4.85
C HIS A 43 10.39 8.07 -4.45
N CYS A 44 9.85 7.28 -3.51
CA CYS A 44 10.41 5.97 -3.17
C CYS A 44 10.38 5.02 -4.37
N TYR A 45 9.29 5.04 -5.14
CA TYR A 45 9.14 4.19 -6.33
C TYR A 45 10.13 4.59 -7.44
N MET A 46 10.31 5.88 -7.70
CA MET A 46 11.28 6.38 -8.68
C MET A 46 12.71 5.97 -8.33
N PHE A 47 13.07 5.96 -7.05
CA PHE A 47 14.36 5.45 -6.60
C PHE A 47 14.52 3.95 -6.88
N LEU A 48 13.47 3.15 -6.61
CA LEU A 48 13.49 1.72 -6.92
C LEU A 48 13.63 1.46 -8.42
N LEU A 49 12.97 2.25 -9.27
CA LEU A 49 13.08 2.17 -10.72
C LEU A 49 14.51 2.44 -11.19
N ASN A 50 15.14 3.50 -10.68
CA ASN A 50 16.49 3.88 -11.08
C ASN A 50 17.57 2.90 -10.58
N LYS A 51 17.41 2.35 -9.37
CA LYS A 51 18.39 1.44 -8.76
C LYS A 51 18.18 -0.03 -9.17
N GLY A 52 16.98 -0.42 -9.56
CA GLY A 52 16.60 -1.82 -9.86
C GLY A 52 16.30 -2.70 -8.64
N GLY A 53 16.60 -2.20 -7.43
CA GLY A 53 16.26 -2.83 -6.16
C GLY A 53 17.03 -2.23 -4.99
N ALA A 54 16.40 -2.14 -3.82
CA ALA A 54 16.97 -1.46 -2.65
C ALA A 54 16.51 -2.08 -1.33
N SER A 55 17.36 -1.95 -0.30
CA SER A 55 16.96 -2.26 1.07
C SER A 55 16.15 -1.11 1.67
N VAL A 56 15.41 -1.37 2.76
CA VAL A 56 14.72 -0.31 3.53
C VAL A 56 15.70 0.77 4.00
N ASN A 57 16.96 0.38 4.30
CA ASN A 57 17.97 1.33 4.75
C ASN A 57 18.39 2.27 3.63
N ASP A 58 18.59 1.74 2.42
CA ASP A 58 19.00 2.51 1.25
C ASP A 58 17.93 3.55 0.89
N VAL A 59 16.65 3.15 0.92
CA VAL A 59 15.53 4.04 0.63
C VAL A 59 15.41 5.13 1.70
N TYR A 60 15.60 4.76 2.97
CA TYR A 60 15.60 5.70 4.09
C TYR A 60 16.71 6.76 3.96
N GLU A 61 17.93 6.34 3.62
CA GLU A 61 19.05 7.25 3.38
C GLU A 61 18.77 8.19 2.21
N TYR A 62 18.26 7.66 1.10
CA TYR A 62 17.88 8.44 -0.06
C TYR A 62 16.80 9.50 0.26
N VAL A 63 15.73 9.11 0.96
CA VAL A 63 14.65 10.05 1.32
C VAL A 63 15.19 11.17 2.22
N ARG A 64 16.08 10.84 3.16
CA ARG A 64 16.72 11.83 4.05
C ARG A 64 17.65 12.78 3.29
N GLU A 65 18.41 12.27 2.32
CA GLU A 65 19.32 13.07 1.49
C GLU A 65 18.59 13.93 0.47
N SER A 66 17.43 13.48 -0.01
CA SER A 66 16.63 14.21 -1.00
C SER A 66 15.99 15.49 -0.48
N GLY A 67 15.82 15.64 0.85
CA GLY A 67 15.26 16.84 1.46
C GLY A 67 13.79 17.12 1.12
N ILE A 68 13.04 16.13 0.64
CA ILE A 68 11.65 16.31 0.15
C ILE A 68 10.66 16.61 1.25
N SER A 69 10.94 16.12 2.46
CA SER A 69 10.11 16.37 3.64
C SER A 69 10.89 17.22 4.63
N THR A 70 10.22 18.23 5.18
CA THR A 70 10.70 19.00 6.34
C THR A 70 10.56 18.24 7.65
N VAL A 71 9.74 17.18 7.65
CA VAL A 71 9.47 16.33 8.81
C VAL A 71 10.37 15.10 8.79
N ASP A 72 10.90 14.74 9.95
CA ASP A 72 11.72 13.55 10.13
C ASP A 72 10.90 12.27 9.96
N ILE A 73 11.19 11.52 8.90
CA ILE A 73 10.49 10.28 8.55
C ILE A 73 11.25 9.11 9.13
N LYS A 74 10.60 8.33 10.00
CA LYS A 74 11.23 7.16 10.62
C LYS A 74 11.34 5.98 9.66
N LYS A 75 12.29 5.08 9.93
CA LYS A 75 12.52 3.88 9.12
C LYS A 75 11.29 2.95 9.06
N GLU A 76 10.49 2.89 10.12
CA GLU A 76 9.23 2.14 10.16
C GLU A 76 8.18 2.71 9.20
N GLU A 77 8.15 4.04 9.02
CA GLU A 77 7.23 4.70 8.11
C GLU A 77 7.64 4.46 6.65
N ILE A 78 8.94 4.51 6.35
CA ILE A 78 9.46 4.11 5.03
C ILE A 78 9.10 2.65 4.73
N LEU A 79 9.23 1.75 5.70
CA LEU A 79 8.81 0.36 5.52
C LEU A 79 7.30 0.25 5.23
N SER A 80 6.46 1.03 5.89
CA SER A 80 5.01 1.07 5.60
C SER A 80 4.71 1.54 4.17
N LEU A 81 5.41 2.58 3.69
CA LEU A 81 5.28 3.06 2.32
C LEU A 81 5.76 2.02 1.30
N LEU A 82 6.89 1.37 1.55
CA LEU A 82 7.37 0.30 0.69
C LEU A 82 6.41 -0.90 0.66
N ASN A 83 5.78 -1.24 1.78
CA ASN A 83 4.73 -2.27 1.79
C ASN A 83 3.49 -1.82 1.02
N ARG A 84 3.09 -0.54 1.09
CA ARG A 84 2.01 0.03 0.27
C ARG A 84 2.32 -0.15 -1.23
N LEU A 85 3.53 0.15 -1.68
CA LEU A 85 3.95 -0.08 -3.07
C LEU A 85 3.83 -1.56 -3.47
N VAL A 86 4.11 -2.50 -2.54
CA VAL A 86 3.91 -3.93 -2.77
C VAL A 86 2.43 -4.28 -2.87
N PHE A 87 1.59 -3.76 -1.98
CA PHE A 87 0.14 -3.99 -2.02
C PHE A 87 -0.52 -3.44 -3.29
N ASN A 88 -0.02 -2.32 -3.81
CA ASN A 88 -0.47 -1.75 -5.08
C ASN A 88 0.01 -2.56 -6.30
N GLY A 89 0.89 -3.56 -6.11
CA GLY A 89 1.46 -4.34 -7.20
C GLY A 89 2.58 -3.63 -7.97
N SER A 90 2.96 -2.41 -7.57
CA SER A 90 4.02 -1.62 -8.21
C SER A 90 5.43 -2.12 -7.85
N ALA A 91 5.58 -2.77 -6.69
CA ALA A 91 6.85 -3.31 -6.21
C ALA A 91 6.71 -4.76 -5.72
N GLU A 92 7.82 -5.49 -5.72
CA GLU A 92 7.94 -6.82 -5.15
C GLU A 92 8.90 -6.79 -3.95
N CYS A 93 8.59 -7.53 -2.89
CA CYS A 93 9.48 -7.71 -1.75
C CYS A 93 10.06 -9.12 -1.74
N SER A 94 11.38 -9.23 -1.72
CA SER A 94 12.12 -10.49 -1.54
C SER A 94 12.75 -10.52 -0.16
N VAL A 95 12.63 -11.66 0.54
CA VAL A 95 13.25 -11.87 1.85
C VAL A 95 14.54 -12.66 1.64
N VAL A 96 15.67 -12.03 1.90
CA VAL A 96 16.98 -12.66 1.77
C VAL A 96 17.41 -13.18 3.14
N LYS A 97 17.82 -14.44 3.19
CA LYS A 97 18.44 -15.02 4.39
C LYS A 97 19.90 -14.60 4.42
N SER A 98 20.35 -14.05 5.55
CA SER A 98 21.76 -13.71 5.71
C SER A 98 22.62 -14.96 5.57
N THR A 99 23.58 -14.93 4.65
CA THR A 99 24.50 -16.04 4.33
C THR A 99 25.38 -16.46 5.52
N ASN A 100 25.47 -15.62 6.56
CA ASN A 100 26.37 -15.80 7.70
C ASN A 100 25.72 -16.49 8.91
N GLY A 101 24.69 -17.32 8.71
CA GLY A 101 24.02 -18.05 9.80
C GLY A 101 23.27 -17.16 10.80
N SER A 102 23.15 -15.86 10.51
CA SER A 102 22.44 -14.90 11.34
C SER A 102 20.94 -14.99 11.07
N LEU A 103 20.13 -15.11 12.12
CA LEU A 103 18.67 -15.24 12.06
C LEU A 103 17.95 -13.98 11.52
N TYR A 104 18.70 -12.95 11.11
CA TYR A 104 18.13 -11.71 10.59
C TYR A 104 17.81 -11.87 9.10
N THR A 105 16.54 -11.72 8.76
CA THR A 105 16.04 -11.64 7.40
C THR A 105 16.07 -10.19 6.92
N SER A 106 16.78 -9.92 5.83
CA SER A 106 16.75 -8.59 5.20
C SER A 106 15.70 -8.57 4.08
N LYS A 107 14.93 -7.49 4.01
CA LYS A 107 13.95 -7.26 2.95
C LYS A 107 14.56 -6.40 1.86
N ILE A 108 14.46 -6.87 0.62
CA ILE A 108 14.84 -6.11 -0.58
C ILE A 108 13.57 -5.84 -1.37
N PHE A 109 13.37 -4.59 -1.76
CA PHE A 109 12.26 -4.14 -2.58
C PHE A 109 12.76 -3.85 -3.98
N LYS A 110 12.01 -4.25 -5.00
CA LYS A 110 12.34 -4.01 -6.41
C LYS A 110 11.06 -3.63 -7.16
N PRO A 111 11.13 -2.85 -8.26
CA PRO A 111 9.97 -2.61 -9.09
C PRO A 111 9.38 -3.92 -9.62
N SER A 112 8.06 -4.03 -9.60
CA SER A 112 7.37 -5.16 -10.22
C SER A 112 7.54 -5.08 -11.73
N LYS A 113 7.85 -6.23 -12.35
CA LYS A 113 7.81 -6.36 -13.82
C LYS A 113 6.45 -6.80 -14.33
N MET A 114 5.59 -7.30 -13.42
CA MET A 114 4.23 -7.68 -13.75
C MET A 114 3.34 -6.45 -13.64
N VAL A 115 2.96 -5.91 -14.79
CA VAL A 115 1.79 -5.04 -14.90
C VAL A 115 0.59 -5.96 -15.03
N ALA A 116 -0.29 -5.97 -14.02
CA ALA A 116 -1.57 -6.66 -14.14
C ALA A 116 -2.33 -6.02 -15.32
N GLN A 117 -2.55 -6.78 -16.39
CA GLN A 117 -3.32 -6.28 -17.52
C GLN A 117 -4.73 -5.94 -17.06
N THR A 118 -5.25 -4.80 -17.53
CA THR A 118 -6.63 -4.42 -17.25
C THR A 118 -7.56 -5.47 -17.84
N ASN A 119 -8.47 -6.00 -17.02
CA ASN A 119 -9.46 -6.96 -17.49
C ASN A 119 -10.43 -6.26 -18.47
N PRO A 120 -10.72 -6.81 -19.66
CA PRO A 120 -11.73 -6.23 -20.55
C PRO A 120 -13.09 -6.00 -19.88
N LEU A 121 -13.45 -6.81 -18.88
CA LEU A 121 -14.67 -6.61 -18.10
C LEU A 121 -14.65 -5.34 -17.25
N SER A 122 -13.48 -4.88 -16.78
CA SER A 122 -13.40 -3.61 -16.03
C SER A 122 -13.53 -2.39 -16.93
N LEU A 123 -13.43 -2.55 -18.26
CA LEU A 123 -13.63 -1.48 -19.25
C LEU A 123 -15.10 -1.33 -19.66
N VAL A 124 -15.94 -2.30 -19.31
CA VAL A 124 -17.38 -2.29 -19.61
C VAL A 124 -18.15 -2.02 -18.31
N PRO A 125 -19.19 -1.18 -18.29
CA PRO A 125 -19.91 -0.83 -17.07
C PRO A 125 -20.49 -2.05 -16.33
N CYS A 126 -20.77 -3.15 -17.03
CA CYS A 126 -21.22 -4.40 -16.42
C CYS A 126 -20.26 -4.98 -15.39
N GLY A 127 -18.94 -4.88 -15.59
CA GLY A 127 -17.95 -5.48 -14.69
C GLY A 127 -17.93 -4.83 -13.30
N ASN A 128 -18.32 -3.55 -13.23
CA ASN A 128 -18.36 -2.76 -11.99
C ASN A 128 -19.80 -2.38 -11.58
N CYS A 129 -20.83 -2.93 -12.24
CA CYS A 129 -22.21 -2.53 -12.01
C CYS A 129 -22.72 -3.08 -10.67
N PRO A 130 -23.17 -2.21 -9.74
CA PRO A 130 -23.68 -2.65 -8.43
C PRO A 130 -25.00 -3.42 -8.54
N PHE A 131 -25.70 -3.29 -9.66
CA PHE A 131 -27.00 -3.92 -9.91
C PHE A 131 -26.92 -5.12 -10.86
N LEU A 132 -25.71 -5.62 -11.16
CA LEU A 132 -25.51 -6.71 -12.12
C LEU A 132 -26.37 -7.95 -11.81
N SER A 133 -26.55 -8.27 -10.52
CA SER A 133 -27.30 -9.44 -10.06
C SER A 133 -28.81 -9.36 -10.32
N ILE A 134 -29.37 -8.16 -10.44
CA ILE A 134 -30.81 -7.91 -10.66
C ILE A 134 -31.11 -7.42 -12.08
N CYS A 135 -30.07 -7.17 -12.87
CA CYS A 135 -30.19 -6.68 -14.23
C CYS A 135 -30.63 -7.81 -15.15
N SER A 136 -31.81 -7.66 -15.75
CA SER A 136 -32.39 -8.69 -16.60
C SER A 136 -33.24 -8.07 -17.71
N PRO A 137 -33.29 -8.66 -18.92
CA PRO A 137 -34.17 -8.19 -19.99
C PRO A 137 -35.65 -8.14 -19.59
N GLN A 138 -36.07 -8.95 -18.61
CA GLN A 138 -37.45 -9.03 -18.12
C GLN A 138 -37.75 -8.05 -16.97
N ASN A 139 -36.71 -7.49 -16.32
CA ASN A 139 -36.90 -6.52 -15.24
C ASN A 139 -37.11 -5.13 -15.83
N VAL A 140 -38.20 -4.45 -15.44
CA VAL A 140 -38.54 -3.12 -15.95
C VAL A 140 -37.63 -2.03 -15.37
N SER A 141 -37.24 -2.16 -14.11
CA SER A 141 -36.47 -1.15 -13.38
C SER A 141 -34.97 -1.18 -13.66
N CYS A 142 -34.42 -2.37 -13.93
CA CYS A 142 -32.99 -2.58 -14.19
C CYS A 142 -32.83 -3.53 -15.38
N ASN A 143 -32.70 -2.95 -16.58
CA ASN A 143 -32.66 -3.65 -17.86
C ASN A 143 -31.45 -3.18 -18.68
N PRO A 144 -30.71 -4.08 -19.36
CA PRO A 144 -29.68 -3.66 -20.32
C PRO A 144 -30.21 -2.71 -21.41
N ARG A 145 -31.48 -2.83 -21.82
CA ARG A 145 -32.09 -2.01 -22.89
C ARG A 145 -32.25 -0.53 -22.53
N ASN A 146 -32.40 -0.22 -21.25
CA ASN A 146 -32.57 1.15 -20.75
C ASN A 146 -31.47 1.51 -19.74
N CYS A 147 -30.29 0.90 -19.89
CA CYS A 147 -29.19 1.09 -18.96
C CYS A 147 -28.47 2.41 -19.23
N LYS A 148 -28.48 3.30 -18.23
CA LYS A 148 -27.79 4.59 -18.28
C LYS A 148 -26.28 4.43 -18.48
N TYR A 149 -25.64 3.50 -17.76
CA TYR A 149 -24.20 3.27 -17.86
C TYR A 149 -23.75 2.83 -19.26
N PHE A 150 -24.57 2.04 -19.96
CA PHE A 150 -24.30 1.66 -21.34
C PHE A 150 -24.50 2.82 -22.31
N SER A 151 -25.55 3.61 -22.10
CA SER A 151 -25.84 4.76 -22.95
C SER A 151 -24.70 5.78 -22.86
N GLU A 152 -24.22 6.08 -21.65
CA GLU A 152 -23.06 6.94 -21.42
C GLU A 152 -21.79 6.38 -22.08
N LEU A 153 -21.51 5.07 -21.93
CA LEU A 153 -20.36 4.44 -22.58
C LEU A 153 -20.38 4.61 -24.11
N LEU A 154 -21.55 4.44 -24.73
CA LEU A 154 -21.70 4.50 -26.19
C LEU A 154 -21.73 5.93 -26.75
N THR A 155 -21.88 6.95 -25.89
CA THR A 155 -21.80 8.36 -26.29
C THR A 155 -20.39 8.92 -26.32
N PHE A 156 -19.37 8.15 -25.89
CA PHE A 156 -17.98 8.58 -26.01
C PHE A 156 -17.50 8.42 -27.46
N ASP A 157 -17.26 9.54 -28.14
CA ASP A 157 -16.59 9.56 -29.44
C ASP A 157 -15.10 9.14 -29.29
N VAL A 158 -14.67 8.26 -30.20
CA VAL A 158 -13.40 7.50 -30.13
C VAL A 158 -12.16 8.35 -30.49
N GLU A 159 -12.20 9.68 -30.32
CA GLU A 159 -11.10 10.57 -30.70
C GLU A 159 -10.04 10.76 -29.59
N GLU A 160 -10.36 10.46 -28.33
CA GLU A 160 -9.44 10.65 -27.20
C GLU A 160 -8.65 9.39 -26.76
N LEU A 161 -8.94 8.20 -27.31
CA LEU A 161 -8.27 6.95 -26.89
C LEU A 161 -6.91 6.69 -27.58
N SER A 162 -6.40 7.63 -28.40
CA SER A 162 -5.30 7.37 -29.33
C SER A 162 -3.85 7.30 -28.78
N PRO A 163 -3.44 7.65 -27.54
CA PRO A 163 -2.02 7.50 -27.18
C PRO A 163 -1.66 6.17 -26.48
N ALA A 164 -2.60 5.39 -25.95
CA ALA A 164 -2.26 4.32 -25.00
C ALA A 164 -1.95 2.95 -25.64
N LEU A 165 -2.21 2.75 -26.93
CA LEU A 165 -1.99 1.47 -27.63
C LEU A 165 -0.74 1.42 -28.52
N SER A 166 0.06 2.50 -28.57
CA SER A 166 1.23 2.57 -29.46
C SER A 166 2.59 2.31 -28.79
N GLN A 167 2.64 1.88 -27.53
CA GLN A 167 3.92 1.59 -26.84
C GLN A 167 4.20 0.11 -26.56
N SER A 168 3.57 -0.81 -27.30
CA SER A 168 4.00 -2.21 -27.32
C SER A 168 4.29 -2.66 -28.74
N ASN A 169 5.47 -2.30 -29.24
CA ASN A 169 6.21 -3.05 -30.25
C ASN A 169 7.69 -3.00 -29.88
#